data_AF-A0A349J539-F1
#
_entry.id   AF-A0A349J539-F1
#
_cell.length_a   1.000
_cell.length_b   1.000
_cell.length_c   1.000
_cell.angle_alpha   90.00
_cell.angle_beta   90.00
_cell.angle_gamma   90.00
#
_symmetry.space_group_name_H-M   'P 1'
#
loop_
_entity.id
_entity.type
_entity.pdbx_description
1 polymer ?
#
loop_
_entity_poly.entity_id
_entity_poly.type
_entity_poly.pdbx_seq_one_letter_code
_entity_poly.pdbx_strand_id
1 'polypeptide(L)'
;GEEYFDPDLDDGEGGVSSLLHFRANIRAAGLEGTVIPALSPSQVVARLPIVPPALVFIDGGHSMPAALADWQNWGARVMAGGLLAIHDVFPNPADGGRPPHEIYKLALHSGLFKEEKAVKSLRVLRRL
;
A
#
# COMPACT_ATOMS: atom_id res chain seq x y z
N GLY A 1 -6.47 -0.19 -24.30
CA GLY A 1 -7.07 -0.23 -22.98
C GLY A 1 -6.05 -0.81 -22.05
N GLU A 2 -5.74 -0.14 -20.95
CA GLU A 2 -5.01 -0.79 -19.87
C GLU A 2 -5.89 -1.94 -19.37
N GLU A 3 -5.29 -3.10 -19.12
CA GLU A 3 -5.99 -4.38 -18.89
C GLU A 3 -6.95 -4.36 -17.68
N TYR A 4 -6.87 -3.30 -16.86
CA TYR A 4 -7.64 -3.08 -15.63
C TYR A 4 -8.44 -1.77 -15.62
N PHE A 5 -8.62 -1.11 -16.77
CA PHE A 5 -9.42 0.12 -16.84
C PHE A 5 -10.91 -0.19 -16.67
N ASP A 6 -11.54 0.45 -15.69
CA ASP A 6 -12.99 0.42 -15.47
C ASP A 6 -13.62 1.71 -16.03
N PRO A 7 -14.51 1.63 -17.04
CA PRO A 7 -15.20 2.79 -17.61
C PRO A 7 -15.99 3.61 -16.59
N ASP A 8 -16.47 3.00 -15.51
CA ASP A 8 -17.22 3.70 -14.47
C ASP A 8 -16.33 4.63 -13.62
N LEU A 9 -15.00 4.54 -13.80
CA LEU A 9 -14.01 5.37 -13.12
C LEU A 9 -13.36 6.43 -14.02
N ASP A 10 -13.82 6.60 -15.26
CA ASP A 10 -13.37 7.69 -16.14
C ASP A 10 -13.64 9.06 -15.49
N ASP A 11 -12.62 9.92 -15.44
CA ASP A 11 -12.74 11.26 -14.87
C ASP A 11 -13.22 12.33 -15.87
N GLY A 12 -13.37 11.98 -17.15
CA GLY A 12 -13.77 12.88 -18.22
C GLY A 12 -12.65 13.82 -18.73
N GLU A 13 -11.45 13.74 -18.15
CA GLU A 13 -10.26 14.51 -18.52
C GLU A 13 -9.16 13.62 -19.14
N GLY A 14 -9.47 12.35 -19.40
CA GLY A 14 -8.55 11.37 -19.96
C GLY A 14 -7.75 10.59 -18.92
N GLY A 15 -8.21 10.61 -17.66
CA GLY A 15 -7.65 9.85 -16.54
C GLY A 15 -8.68 8.95 -15.86
N VAL A 16 -8.36 8.54 -14.63
CA VAL A 16 -9.19 7.68 -13.79
C VAL A 16 -9.32 8.32 -12.42
N SER A 17 -10.55 8.37 -11.89
CA SER A 17 -10.82 8.88 -10.54
C SER A 17 -11.76 7.97 -9.74
N SER A 18 -11.23 7.38 -8.67
CA SER A 18 -11.99 6.60 -7.70
C SER A 18 -12.51 7.42 -6.51
N LEU A 19 -12.25 8.74 -6.49
CA LEU A 19 -12.49 9.59 -5.32
C LEU A 19 -13.96 9.68 -4.91
N LEU A 20 -14.88 9.80 -5.89
CA LEU A 20 -16.31 9.89 -5.60
C LEU A 20 -16.82 8.59 -4.97
N HIS A 21 -16.42 7.44 -5.53
CA HIS A 21 -16.74 6.12 -4.99
C HIS A 21 -16.16 5.91 -3.59
N PHE A 22 -14.89 6.29 -3.36
CA PHE A 22 -14.28 6.24 -2.03
C PHE A 22 -15.10 7.03 -1.01
N ARG A 23 -15.45 8.30 -1.31
CA ARG A 23 -16.21 9.15 -0.38
C ARG A 23 -17.60 8.58 -0.09
N ALA A 24 -18.28 8.05 -1.10
CA ALA A 24 -19.58 7.40 -0.92
C ALA A 24 -19.48 6.18 0.02
N ASN A 25 -18.45 5.35 -0.16
CA ASN A 25 -18.22 4.17 0.67
C ASN A 25 -17.89 4.53 2.12
N ILE A 26 -17.02 5.53 2.35
CA ILE A 26 -16.68 6.00 3.71
C ILE A 26 -17.90 6.56 4.43
N ARG A 27 -18.74 7.32 3.72
CA ARG A 27 -20.01 7.84 4.26
C ARG A 27 -20.99 6.72 4.60
N ALA A 28 -21.19 5.78 3.68
CA ALA A 28 -22.08 4.64 3.90
C ALA A 28 -21.62 3.77 5.09
N ALA A 29 -20.32 3.70 5.34
CA ALA A 29 -19.74 3.02 6.49
C ALA A 29 -19.82 3.84 7.81
N GLY A 30 -20.21 5.11 7.76
CA GLY A 30 -20.25 5.99 8.95
C GLY A 30 -18.87 6.36 9.50
N LEU A 31 -17.83 6.30 8.66
CA LEU A 31 -16.42 6.46 9.09
C LEU A 31 -15.82 7.83 8.75
N GLU A 32 -16.65 8.82 8.39
CA GLU A 32 -16.19 10.18 8.02
C GLU A 32 -15.39 10.87 9.14
N GLY A 33 -15.59 10.51 10.42
CA GLY A 33 -14.82 11.01 11.56
C GLY A 33 -13.56 10.20 11.90
N THR A 34 -13.28 9.11 11.19
CA THR A 34 -12.17 8.17 11.48
C THR A 34 -11.20 8.03 10.31
N VAL A 35 -11.69 8.13 9.07
CA VAL A 35 -10.88 7.96 7.86
C VAL A 35 -10.56 9.31 7.25
N ILE A 36 -9.27 9.63 7.15
CA ILE A 36 -8.77 10.85 6.53
C ILE A 36 -8.11 10.48 5.20
N PRO A 37 -8.72 10.80 4.04
CA PRO A 37 -8.09 10.56 2.74
C PRO A 37 -6.95 11.56 2.47
N ALA A 38 -5.86 11.08 1.88
CA ALA A 38 -4.78 11.92 1.36
C ALA A 38 -4.77 11.84 -0.17
N LEU A 39 -5.09 12.95 -0.85
CA LEU A 39 -5.19 13.03 -2.31
C LEU A 39 -3.92 13.64 -2.89
N SER A 40 -2.87 12.83 -3.01
CA SER A 40 -1.57 13.28 -3.46
C SER A 40 -0.67 12.07 -3.75
N PRO A 41 0.38 12.20 -4.59
CA PRO A 41 1.39 11.15 -4.72
C PRO A 41 1.96 10.73 -3.35
N SER A 42 2.16 9.43 -3.15
CA SER A 42 2.65 8.82 -1.90
C SER A 42 3.88 9.53 -1.33
N GLN A 43 4.88 9.80 -2.17
CA GLN A 43 6.12 10.52 -1.81
C GLN A 43 5.91 11.96 -1.32
N VAL A 44 4.82 12.63 -1.72
CA VAL A 44 4.49 13.98 -1.25
C VAL A 44 3.95 13.90 0.17
N VAL A 45 3.01 12.98 0.40
CA VAL A 45 2.40 12.76 1.74
C VAL A 45 3.45 12.28 2.73
N ALA A 46 4.38 11.45 2.30
CA ALA A 46 5.48 10.96 3.13
C ALA A 46 6.39 12.08 3.66
N ARG A 47 6.42 13.28 3.06
CA ARG A 47 7.19 14.41 3.59
C ARG A 47 6.54 15.09 4.79
N LEU A 48 5.26 14.84 5.04
CA LEU A 48 4.55 15.43 6.16
C LEU A 48 5.03 14.82 7.49
N PRO A 49 5.08 15.62 8.57
CA PRO A 49 5.38 15.12 9.91
C PRO A 49 4.14 14.37 10.43
N ILE A 50 4.17 13.04 10.31
CA ILE A 50 3.13 12.16 10.82
C ILE A 50 3.68 11.34 12.00
N VAL A 51 2.80 11.02 12.95
CA VAL A 51 3.12 10.08 14.02
C VAL A 51 3.44 8.70 13.40
N PRO A 52 4.49 8.00 13.86
CA PRO A 52 4.81 6.65 13.40
C PRO A 52 3.57 5.72 13.47
N PRO A 53 3.08 5.20 12.33
CA PRO A 53 1.86 4.40 12.30
C PRO A 53 2.04 3.04 12.98
N ALA A 54 1.00 2.59 13.68
CA ALA A 54 0.91 1.24 14.23
C ALA A 54 0.77 0.15 13.14
N LEU A 55 0.25 0.54 11.97
CA LEU A 55 0.07 -0.32 10.80
C LEU A 55 0.36 0.49 9.54
N VAL A 56 1.19 -0.07 8.65
CA VAL A 56 1.31 0.36 7.25
C VAL A 56 0.87 -0.80 6.37
N PHE A 57 -0.03 -0.52 5.43
CA PHE A 57 -0.46 -1.47 4.42
C PHE A 57 -0.06 -0.96 3.04
N ILE A 58 0.87 -1.66 2.38
CA ILE A 58 1.35 -1.33 1.02
C ILE A 58 0.54 -2.17 0.02
N ASP A 59 -0.34 -1.48 -0.71
CA ASP A 59 -1.21 -1.99 -1.77
C ASP A 59 -1.33 -0.94 -2.90
N GLY A 60 -0.19 -0.32 -3.21
CA GLY A 60 -0.06 0.75 -4.20
C GLY A 60 0.21 0.22 -5.61
N GLY A 61 1.03 0.94 -6.38
CA GLY A 61 1.35 0.53 -7.74
C GLY A 61 2.32 -0.65 -7.82
N HIS A 62 2.07 -1.59 -8.75
CA HIS A 62 2.86 -2.81 -8.95
C HIS A 62 4.00 -2.66 -9.95
N SER A 63 4.52 -1.45 -10.11
CA SER A 63 5.79 -1.21 -10.80
C SER A 63 6.93 -1.21 -9.79
N MET A 64 8.15 -1.63 -10.20
CA MET A 64 9.32 -1.58 -9.31
C MET A 64 9.56 -0.19 -8.71
N PRO A 65 9.51 0.93 -9.48
CA PRO A 65 9.68 2.26 -8.92
C PRO A 65 8.61 2.62 -7.88
N ALA A 66 7.34 2.27 -8.12
CA ALA A 66 6.25 2.57 -7.20
C ALA A 66 6.39 1.78 -5.88
N ALA A 67 6.55 0.45 -5.98
CA ALA A 67 6.70 -0.41 -4.80
C ALA A 67 7.92 -0.03 -3.95
N LEU A 68 9.08 0.26 -4.59
CA LEU A 68 10.27 0.72 -3.89
C LEU A 68 10.06 2.08 -3.20
N ALA A 69 9.41 3.03 -3.89
CA ALA A 69 9.10 4.33 -3.31
C ALA A 69 8.19 4.18 -2.08
N ASP A 70 7.17 3.33 -2.13
CA ASP A 70 6.29 3.10 -0.99
C ASP A 70 7.02 2.44 0.18
N TRP A 71 7.84 1.43 -0.08
CA TRP A 71 8.68 0.80 0.95
C TRP A 71 9.63 1.81 1.62
N GLN A 72 10.35 2.61 0.82
CA GLN A 72 11.32 3.59 1.33
C GLN A 72 10.63 4.71 2.14
N ASN A 73 9.47 5.17 1.67
CA ASN A 73 8.75 6.28 2.29
C ASN A 73 7.98 5.84 3.55
N TRP A 74 7.44 4.63 3.58
CA TRP A 74 6.48 4.20 4.61
C TRP A 74 6.92 3.00 5.43
N GLY A 75 7.61 2.04 4.83
CA GLY A 75 7.98 0.79 5.50
C GLY A 75 8.78 1.03 6.78
N ALA A 76 9.82 1.85 6.69
CA ALA A 76 10.66 2.22 7.84
C ALA A 76 10.01 3.24 8.80
N ARG A 77 8.74 3.62 8.61
CA ARG A 77 8.00 4.50 9.53
C ARG A 77 7.10 3.78 10.52
N VAL A 78 6.82 2.50 10.30
CA VAL A 78 6.01 1.68 11.24
C VAL A 78 6.59 1.81 12.66
N MET A 79 5.78 1.98 13.69
CA MET A 79 6.31 2.02 15.05
C MET A 79 6.94 0.68 15.47
N ALA A 80 7.83 0.67 16.46
CA ALA A 80 8.33 -0.57 17.06
C ALA A 80 7.16 -1.42 17.57
N GLY A 81 7.17 -2.72 17.29
CA GLY A 81 6.05 -3.62 17.58
C GLY A 81 4.82 -3.41 16.68
N GLY A 82 4.83 -2.47 15.74
CA GLY A 82 3.78 -2.27 14.74
C GLY A 82 3.84 -3.26 13.57
N LEU A 83 2.90 -3.14 12.65
CA LEU A 83 2.74 -4.05 11.51
C LEU A 83 3.05 -3.38 10.17
N LEU A 84 3.76 -4.11 9.31
CA LEU A 84 3.86 -3.86 7.89
C LEU A 84 3.14 -4.98 7.14
N ALA A 85 2.10 -4.64 6.40
CA ALA A 85 1.39 -5.55 5.53
C ALA A 85 1.70 -5.21 4.06
N ILE A 86 2.01 -6.22 3.25
CA ILE A 86 2.33 -6.07 1.82
C ILE A 86 1.43 -7.04 1.05
N HIS A 87 0.62 -6.52 0.14
CA HIS A 87 -0.27 -7.31 -0.70
C HIS A 87 0.42 -7.77 -2.00
N ASP A 88 -0.18 -8.73 -2.72
CA ASP A 88 0.33 -9.26 -3.99
C ASP A 88 1.77 -9.79 -3.96
N VAL A 89 2.14 -10.39 -2.83
CA VAL A 89 3.42 -11.09 -2.69
C VAL A 89 3.30 -12.51 -3.23
N PHE A 90 3.84 -12.71 -4.43
CA PHE A 90 3.93 -14.02 -5.09
C PHE A 90 5.37 -14.55 -5.09
N PRO A 91 5.70 -15.57 -4.26
CA PRO A 91 7.05 -16.15 -4.25
C PRO A 91 7.45 -16.76 -5.60
N ASN A 92 6.50 -17.44 -6.25
CA ASN A 92 6.66 -17.99 -7.58
C ASN A 92 6.36 -16.90 -8.63
N PRO A 93 7.32 -16.56 -9.51
CA PRO A 93 7.11 -15.57 -10.57
C PRO A 93 5.97 -15.89 -11.54
N ALA A 94 5.56 -17.16 -11.66
CA ALA A 94 4.47 -17.56 -12.54
C ALA A 94 3.07 -17.16 -11.99
N ASP A 95 2.97 -16.83 -10.70
CA ASP A 95 1.69 -16.58 -10.04
C ASP A 95 1.34 -15.08 -9.98
N GLY A 96 2.25 -14.18 -10.39
CA GLY A 96 1.99 -12.74 -10.42
C GLY A 96 3.24 -11.85 -10.55
N GLY A 97 3.00 -10.54 -10.45
CA GLY A 97 4.05 -9.53 -10.52
C GLY A 97 5.11 -9.66 -9.41
N ARG A 98 6.35 -9.27 -9.73
CA ARG A 98 7.49 -9.34 -8.81
C ARG A 98 7.63 -8.18 -7.80
N PRO A 99 7.20 -6.93 -8.07
CA PRO A 99 7.58 -5.80 -7.21
C PRO A 99 7.21 -5.92 -5.74
N PRO A 100 5.98 -6.35 -5.36
CA PRO A 100 5.64 -6.53 -3.95
C PRO A 100 6.49 -7.62 -3.26
N HIS A 101 6.82 -8.70 -3.97
CA HIS A 101 7.70 -9.74 -3.45
C HIS A 101 9.13 -9.24 -3.21
N GLU A 102 9.64 -8.34 -4.06
CA GLU A 102 10.98 -7.77 -3.86
C GLU A 102 11.03 -6.85 -2.62
N ILE A 103 10.04 -5.99 -2.40
CA ILE A 103 10.00 -5.14 -1.18
C ILE A 103 9.75 -5.96 0.09
N TYR A 104 8.99 -7.06 0.01
CA TYR A 104 8.86 -8.02 1.11
C TYR A 104 10.22 -8.61 1.50
N LYS A 105 11.02 -9.04 0.51
CA LYS A 105 12.40 -9.50 0.77
C LYS A 105 13.24 -8.39 1.38
N LEU A 106 13.19 -7.17 0.85
CA LEU A 106 13.96 -6.04 1.40
C LEU A 106 13.61 -5.78 2.87
N ALA A 107 12.33 -5.84 3.22
CA ALA A 107 11.87 -5.67 4.59
C ALA A 107 12.45 -6.74 5.53
N LEU A 108 12.48 -8.01 5.12
CA LEU A 108 13.10 -9.08 5.92
C LEU A 108 14.62 -8.95 6.02
N HIS A 109 15.30 -8.67 4.90
CA HIS A 109 16.77 -8.52 4.89
C HIS A 109 17.26 -7.29 5.64
N SER A 110 16.40 -6.30 5.88
CA SER A 110 16.75 -5.12 6.68
C SER A 110 17.06 -5.45 8.15
N GLY A 111 16.62 -6.61 8.64
CA GLY A 111 16.72 -6.97 10.06
C GLY A 111 15.79 -6.15 10.98
N LEU A 112 14.97 -5.25 10.43
CA LEU A 112 14.00 -4.45 11.18
C LEU A 112 12.64 -5.16 11.35
N PHE A 113 12.39 -6.21 10.57
CA PHE A 113 11.11 -6.89 10.51
C PHE A 113 11.28 -8.40 10.61
N LYS A 114 10.30 -9.05 11.25
CA LYS A 114 10.10 -10.51 11.19
C LYS A 114 8.77 -10.82 10.53
N GLU A 115 8.71 -11.88 9.73
CA GLU A 115 7.41 -12.38 9.26
C GLU A 115 6.57 -12.88 10.45
N GLU A 116 5.31 -12.46 10.50
CA GLU A 116 4.35 -12.89 11.51
C GLU A 116 3.26 -13.77 10.92
N LYS A 117 2.78 -13.45 9.70
CA LYS A 117 1.72 -14.22 9.06
C LYS A 117 1.76 -14.11 7.54
N ALA A 118 1.46 -15.21 6.87
CA ALA A 118 1.17 -15.25 5.43
C ALA A 118 -0.29 -15.71 5.21
N VAL A 119 -1.05 -14.98 4.40
CA VAL A 119 -2.43 -15.32 4.03
C VAL A 119 -2.61 -15.09 2.53
N LYS A 120 -2.65 -16.18 1.74
CA LYS A 120 -2.66 -16.09 0.27
C LYS A 120 -1.48 -15.22 -0.23
N SER A 121 -1.75 -14.13 -0.94
CA SER A 121 -0.76 -13.16 -1.42
C SER A 121 -0.37 -12.10 -0.39
N LEU A 122 -1.07 -12.01 0.75
CA LEU A 122 -0.76 -11.06 1.82
C LEU A 122 0.40 -11.59 2.68
N ARG A 123 1.38 -10.73 2.95
CA ARG A 123 2.43 -10.94 3.96
C ARG A 123 2.32 -9.88 5.04
N VAL A 124 2.36 -10.31 6.29
CA VAL A 124 2.29 -9.46 7.48
C VAL A 124 3.59 -9.62 8.25
N LEU A 125 4.29 -8.52 8.44
CA LEU A 125 5.57 -8.43 9.12
C LEU A 125 5.43 -7.59 10.39
N ARG A 126 5.99 -8.08 11.50
CA ARG A 126 6.10 -7.33 12.76
C ARG A 126 7.40 -6.54 12.75
N ARG A 127 7.33 -5.25 13.06
CA ARG A 127 8.52 -4.45 13.32
C ARG A 127 9.13 -4.83 14.66
N LEU A 128 10.43 -5.13 14.65
CA LEU A 128 11.22 -5.48 15.82
C LEU A 128 11.52 -4.26 16.71
#